data_AF-A0A1M2VYX3-F1
#
_entry.id   AF-A0A1M2VYX3-F1
#
_cell.length_a   1.000
_cell.length_b   1.000
_cell.length_c   1.000
_cell.angle_alpha   90.00
_cell.angle_beta   90.00
_cell.angle_gamma   90.00
#
_symmetry.space_group_name_H-M   'P 1'
#
loop_
_entity.id
_entity.type
_entity.pdbx_description
1 polymer ?
#
loop_
_entity_poly.entity_id
_entity_poly.type
_entity_poly.pdbx_seq_one_letter_code
_entity_poly.pdbx_strand_id
1 'polypeptide(L)'
;MLSILAVTAVLAVVANIEPTEAVAGVSTFNDFGTQSTVACAGFPPTNSQGSGIFAAAMSDLSPLWQGAQCQGSLDASKCNGRGSCVNCVGPACPDEELCGTCFNVRCTGSLDGETSGTCTGKTIKVKIVDACPATHPANFCKIPQFGGTIRPIEACEQPGVNALDIATTARSALSTFVGIFSYI
;
A
#
# COMPACT_ATOMS: atom_id res chain seq x y z
N MET A 1 -51.75 30.77 40.46
CA MET A 1 -50.53 29.94 40.42
C MET A 1 -50.30 29.51 38.98
N LEU A 2 -49.35 30.14 38.30
CA LEU A 2 -48.97 29.80 36.92
C LEU A 2 -47.60 29.12 37.01
N SER A 3 -47.54 27.81 36.85
CA SER A 3 -46.30 27.04 36.91
C SER A 3 -45.66 27.04 35.52
N ILE A 4 -44.50 27.69 35.41
CA ILE A 4 -43.66 27.68 34.20
C ILE A 4 -42.87 26.36 34.22
N LEU A 5 -43.18 25.43 33.30
CA LEU A 5 -42.30 24.30 33.02
C LEU A 5 -41.14 24.78 32.13
N ALA A 6 -39.94 24.81 32.70
CA ALA A 6 -38.71 24.94 31.94
C ALA A 6 -38.39 23.57 31.30
N VAL A 7 -38.51 23.48 29.99
CA VAL A 7 -38.00 22.34 29.21
C VAL A 7 -36.57 22.67 28.82
N THR A 8 -35.61 22.07 29.54
CA THR A 8 -34.19 22.05 29.14
C THR A 8 -34.03 21.23 27.87
N ALA A 9 -33.72 21.90 26.75
CA ALA A 9 -33.27 21.25 25.54
C ALA A 9 -31.82 20.79 25.72
N VAL A 10 -31.61 19.48 25.87
CA VAL A 10 -30.28 18.88 25.79
C VAL A 10 -29.87 18.85 24.32
N LEU A 11 -28.95 19.73 23.93
CA LEU A 11 -28.35 19.75 22.61
C LEU A 11 -27.39 18.55 22.50
N ALA A 12 -27.85 17.46 21.89
CA ALA A 12 -26.99 16.33 21.54
C ALA A 12 -26.09 16.76 20.37
N VAL A 13 -24.84 17.14 20.68
CA VAL A 13 -23.78 17.24 19.67
C VAL A 13 -23.43 15.82 19.27
N VAL A 14 -24.10 15.30 18.24
CA VAL A 14 -23.65 14.12 17.52
C VAL A 14 -22.42 14.56 16.73
N ALA A 15 -21.23 14.25 17.25
CA ALA A 15 -20.01 14.39 16.47
C ALA A 15 -20.19 13.54 15.21
N ASN A 16 -20.17 14.18 14.03
CA ASN A 16 -20.05 13.51 12.74
C ASN A 16 -18.71 12.77 12.73
N ILE A 17 -18.70 11.54 13.23
CA ILE A 17 -17.63 10.60 12.93
C ILE A 17 -17.91 10.19 11.49
N GLU A 18 -17.27 10.87 10.54
CA GLU A 18 -17.25 10.38 9.17
C GLU A 18 -16.70 8.95 9.22
N PRO A 19 -17.45 7.95 8.73
CA PRO A 19 -16.91 6.61 8.62
C PRO A 19 -15.70 6.71 7.71
N THR A 20 -14.50 6.51 8.25
CA THR A 20 -13.33 6.26 7.42
C THR A 20 -13.62 4.97 6.68
N GLU A 21 -13.91 5.07 5.38
CA GLU A 21 -14.12 3.94 4.47
C GLU A 21 -12.89 3.03 4.55
N ALA A 22 -13.00 1.94 5.32
CA ALA A 22 -11.94 0.95 5.43
C ALA A 22 -11.99 0.11 4.15
N VAL A 23 -11.11 0.42 3.20
CA VAL A 23 -10.99 -0.35 1.96
C VAL A 23 -10.17 -1.61 2.24
N ALA A 24 -10.77 -2.78 2.00
CA ALA A 24 -10.04 -4.05 2.04
C ALA A 24 -8.94 -4.07 0.97
N GLY A 25 -7.79 -4.67 1.31
CA GLY A 25 -6.62 -4.62 0.45
C GLY A 25 -5.68 -5.79 0.62
N VAL A 26 -4.70 -5.85 -0.28
CA VAL A 26 -3.55 -6.75 -0.22
C VAL A 26 -2.32 -5.90 0.09
N SER A 27 -1.49 -6.39 1.02
CA SER A 27 -0.19 -5.79 1.28
C SER A 27 0.93 -6.71 0.80
N THR A 28 1.81 -6.17 -0.03
CA THR A 28 3.12 -6.75 -0.31
C THR A 28 4.20 -6.06 0.54
N PHE A 29 5.43 -6.57 0.46
CA PHE A 29 6.54 -6.04 1.24
C PHE A 29 7.77 -5.77 0.39
N ASN A 30 8.32 -4.57 0.56
CA ASN A 30 9.48 -4.08 -0.17
C ASN A 30 10.51 -3.45 0.77
N ASP A 31 11.79 -3.62 0.43
CA ASP A 31 12.89 -2.98 1.13
C ASP A 31 13.29 -1.71 0.38
N PHE A 32 12.66 -0.59 0.75
CA PHE A 32 12.94 0.73 0.18
C PHE A 32 14.39 1.14 0.37
N GLY A 33 15.09 0.63 1.39
CA GLY A 33 16.51 0.91 1.64
C GLY A 33 17.45 0.41 0.55
N THR A 34 16.99 -0.49 -0.32
CA THR A 34 17.77 -1.00 -1.45
C THR A 34 17.57 -0.19 -2.74
N GLN A 35 16.64 0.77 -2.73
CA GLN A 35 16.33 1.59 -3.88
C GLN A 35 17.21 2.85 -3.92
N SER A 36 17.51 3.32 -5.12
CA SER A 36 18.24 4.58 -5.31
C SER A 36 17.35 5.82 -5.07
N THR A 37 16.05 5.69 -5.35
CA THR A 37 15.05 6.76 -5.35
C THR A 37 13.66 6.18 -5.15
N VAL A 38 12.71 7.04 -4.78
CA VAL A 38 11.27 6.75 -4.77
C VAL A 38 10.53 7.76 -5.66
N ALA A 39 9.29 7.46 -6.07
CA ALA A 39 8.50 8.33 -6.94
C ALA A 39 8.14 9.68 -6.29
N CYS A 40 7.92 9.72 -4.97
CA CYS A 40 7.60 10.97 -4.28
C CYS A 40 8.85 11.83 -4.05
N ALA A 41 8.88 12.99 -4.71
CA ALA A 41 9.94 13.97 -4.53
C ALA A 41 10.07 14.41 -3.05
N GLY A 42 11.31 14.52 -2.58
CA GLY A 42 11.62 14.96 -1.21
C GLY A 42 11.56 13.88 -0.13
N PHE A 43 11.19 12.64 -0.49
CA PHE A 43 11.24 11.51 0.44
C PHE A 43 12.48 10.64 0.19
N PRO A 44 13.15 10.17 1.27
CA PRO A 44 14.27 9.26 1.13
C PRO A 44 13.79 7.82 0.89
N PRO A 45 14.55 6.99 0.14
CA PRO A 45 14.28 5.56 -0.03
C PRO A 45 14.66 4.81 1.26
N THR A 46 13.85 4.96 2.30
CA THR A 46 14.07 4.33 3.61
C THR A 46 12.81 3.65 4.13
N ASN A 47 12.98 2.51 4.78
CA ASN A 47 11.87 1.73 5.37
C ASN A 47 11.12 2.48 6.49
N SER A 48 11.74 3.50 7.09
CA SER A 48 11.13 4.35 8.11
C SER A 48 10.99 5.79 7.62
N GLN A 49 9.88 6.42 8.00
CA GLN A 49 9.56 7.83 7.75
C GLN A 49 9.53 8.63 9.07
N GLY A 50 10.21 8.13 10.11
CA GLY A 50 10.27 8.70 11.45
C GLY A 50 9.08 8.33 12.34
N SER A 51 9.23 8.46 13.66
CA SER A 51 8.14 8.36 14.64
C SER A 51 7.27 7.10 14.56
N GLY A 52 7.86 5.95 14.21
CA GLY A 52 7.13 4.69 14.06
C GLY A 52 6.24 4.61 12.81
N ILE A 53 6.49 5.47 11.82
CA ILE A 53 5.81 5.47 10.53
C ILE A 53 6.66 4.69 9.53
N PHE A 54 6.05 3.73 8.85
CA PHE A 54 6.69 2.92 7.82
C PHE A 54 6.51 3.56 6.44
N ALA A 55 7.48 3.37 5.55
CA ALA A 55 7.30 3.70 4.14
C ALA A 55 6.31 2.73 3.49
N ALA A 56 5.56 3.23 2.51
CA ALA A 56 4.73 2.41 1.64
C ALA A 56 4.64 3.02 0.24
N ALA A 57 4.33 2.16 -0.73
CA ALA A 57 3.91 2.56 -2.06
C ALA A 57 2.42 2.24 -2.27
N MET A 58 1.68 3.11 -2.95
CA MET A 58 0.28 2.84 -3.29
C MET A 58 0.12 2.46 -4.75
N SER A 59 -0.69 1.43 -5.03
CA SER A 59 -1.04 1.09 -6.40
C SER A 59 -1.82 2.20 -7.10
N ASP A 60 -1.45 2.46 -8.35
CA ASP A 60 -2.15 3.37 -9.27
C ASP A 60 -3.54 2.88 -9.69
N LEU A 61 -3.90 1.64 -9.33
CA LEU A 61 -5.21 1.03 -9.51
C LEU A 61 -6.04 0.99 -8.21
N SER A 62 -5.48 1.47 -7.09
CA SER A 62 -6.16 1.53 -5.80
C SER A 62 -7.36 2.49 -5.87
N PRO A 63 -8.50 2.17 -5.25
CA PRO A 63 -9.60 3.14 -5.12
C PRO A 63 -9.24 4.33 -4.22
N LEU A 64 -8.12 4.25 -3.48
CA LEU A 64 -7.59 5.37 -2.71
C LEU A 64 -6.67 6.28 -3.52
N TRP A 65 -6.24 5.85 -4.72
CA TRP A 65 -5.36 6.63 -5.60
C TRP A 65 -5.99 7.97 -5.97
N GLN A 66 -5.20 9.03 -5.92
CA GLN A 66 -5.58 10.37 -6.34
C GLN A 66 -4.56 10.85 -7.38
N GLY A 67 -5.07 11.38 -8.50
CA GLY A 67 -4.27 11.76 -9.66
C GLY A 67 -4.46 10.82 -10.86
N ALA A 68 -3.68 11.08 -11.91
CA ALA A 68 -3.66 10.23 -13.09
C ALA A 68 -3.03 8.87 -12.78
N GLN A 69 -3.46 7.83 -13.49
CA GLN A 69 -2.73 6.56 -13.47
C GLN A 69 -1.31 6.77 -14.03
N CYS A 70 -0.33 6.05 -13.50
CA CYS A 70 1.04 6.11 -14.00
C CYS A 70 1.13 5.79 -15.50
N GLN A 71 1.90 6.58 -16.24
CA GLN A 71 2.07 6.52 -17.70
C GLN A 71 3.10 5.47 -18.11
N GLY A 72 2.67 4.38 -18.77
CA GLY A 72 3.56 3.41 -19.40
C GLY A 72 2.83 2.31 -20.17
N SER A 73 3.57 1.28 -20.59
CA SER A 73 3.06 0.16 -21.38
C SER A 73 3.57 -1.17 -20.84
N LEU A 74 2.67 -2.16 -20.73
CA LEU A 74 3.02 -3.56 -20.48
C LEU A 74 3.83 -4.09 -21.66
N ASP A 75 5.13 -4.30 -21.45
CA ASP A 75 6.06 -4.78 -22.46
C ASP A 75 6.77 -6.04 -21.95
N ALA A 76 6.33 -7.19 -22.44
CA ALA A 76 6.86 -8.50 -22.06
C ALA A 76 8.37 -8.66 -22.36
N SER A 77 8.91 -7.90 -23.33
CA SER A 77 10.34 -7.94 -23.65
C SER A 77 11.22 -7.40 -22.52
N LYS A 78 10.62 -6.65 -21.59
CA LYS A 78 11.28 -6.18 -20.36
C LYS A 78 11.30 -7.23 -19.27
N CYS A 79 10.77 -8.43 -19.46
CA CYS A 79 10.83 -9.51 -18.47
C CYS A 79 11.92 -10.53 -18.82
N ASN A 80 12.67 -10.99 -17.81
CA ASN A 80 13.74 -11.97 -18.00
C ASN A 80 13.25 -13.44 -17.98
N GLY A 81 11.92 -13.66 -17.89
CA GLY A 81 11.31 -14.98 -17.80
C GLY A 81 11.52 -15.70 -16.47
N ARG A 82 12.01 -14.99 -15.44
CA ARG A 82 12.33 -15.52 -14.10
C ARG A 82 11.75 -14.66 -12.99
N GLY A 83 10.65 -13.95 -13.25
CA GLY A 83 10.00 -13.14 -12.23
C GLY A 83 10.64 -11.76 -12.01
N SER A 84 11.50 -11.31 -12.90
CA SER A 84 12.22 -10.04 -12.76
C SER A 84 12.38 -9.33 -14.11
N CYS A 85 12.72 -8.05 -14.07
CA CYS A 85 12.81 -7.20 -15.24
C CYS A 85 14.24 -7.04 -15.77
N VAL A 86 14.35 -6.86 -17.08
CA VAL A 86 15.53 -6.40 -17.79
C VAL A 86 15.39 -4.90 -17.97
N ASN A 87 16.38 -4.11 -17.50
CA ASN A 87 16.36 -2.65 -17.55
C ASN A 87 15.02 -2.09 -17.05
N CYS A 88 14.81 -2.16 -15.74
CA CYS A 88 13.57 -1.85 -15.03
C CYS A 88 13.13 -0.38 -15.08
N VAL A 89 13.40 0.32 -16.17
CA VAL A 89 12.82 1.61 -16.50
C VAL A 89 11.35 1.39 -16.81
N GLY A 90 10.51 1.98 -15.98
CA GLY A 90 9.08 1.83 -16.10
C GLY A 90 8.32 3.16 -16.17
N PRO A 91 6.99 3.08 -16.02
CA PRO A 91 6.09 4.20 -16.15
C PRO A 91 6.47 5.36 -15.24
N ALA A 92 6.33 6.58 -15.78
CA ALA A 92 6.33 7.77 -14.94
C ALA A 92 5.00 7.80 -14.17
N CYS A 93 5.03 8.18 -12.90
CA CYS A 93 3.82 8.47 -12.13
C CYS A 93 3.68 9.99 -12.00
N PRO A 94 3.28 10.69 -13.07
CA PRO A 94 2.99 12.11 -12.96
C PRO A 94 1.82 12.28 -12.02
N ASP A 95 1.92 13.24 -11.10
CA ASP A 95 0.82 13.61 -10.22
C ASP A 95 0.43 12.52 -9.20
N GLU A 96 1.42 11.92 -8.53
CA GLU A 96 1.15 11.14 -7.31
C GLU A 96 0.70 12.07 -6.17
N GLU A 97 -0.59 12.43 -6.16
CA GLU A 97 -1.16 13.41 -5.24
C GLU A 97 -1.20 12.92 -3.79
N LEU A 98 -0.94 11.63 -3.56
CA LEU A 98 -0.89 11.02 -2.24
C LEU A 98 0.46 11.12 -1.56
N CYS A 99 1.50 11.62 -2.22
CA CYS A 99 2.84 11.73 -1.63
C CYS A 99 2.82 12.41 -0.27
N GLY A 100 3.38 11.73 0.74
CA GLY A 100 3.42 12.19 2.13
C GLY A 100 2.16 11.92 2.95
N THR A 101 1.08 11.44 2.34
CA THR A 101 -0.17 11.09 3.04
C THR A 101 0.05 9.85 3.91
N CYS A 102 -0.49 9.89 5.13
CA CYS A 102 -0.39 8.79 6.08
C CYS A 102 -1.69 7.98 6.15
N PHE A 103 -1.55 6.66 6.15
CA PHE A 103 -2.67 5.73 6.30
C PHE A 103 -2.46 4.83 7.52
N ASN A 104 -3.57 4.46 8.16
CA ASN A 104 -3.58 3.41 9.16
C ASN A 104 -3.87 2.08 8.46
N VAL A 105 -2.95 1.12 8.59
CA VAL A 105 -3.11 -0.22 8.02
C VAL A 105 -3.33 -1.20 9.16
N ARG A 106 -4.47 -1.88 9.15
CA ARG A 106 -4.82 -2.90 10.14
C ARG A 106 -4.71 -4.28 9.51
N CYS A 107 -3.98 -5.17 10.16
CA CYS A 107 -3.99 -6.57 9.78
C CYS A 107 -5.37 -7.16 10.11
N THR A 108 -6.07 -7.74 9.13
CA THR A 108 -7.38 -8.40 9.28
C THR A 108 -7.37 -9.87 8.88
N GLY A 109 -6.27 -10.36 8.28
CA GLY A 109 -6.12 -11.73 7.82
C GLY A 109 -4.67 -12.02 7.44
N SER A 110 -4.44 -13.12 6.72
CA SER A 110 -3.11 -13.45 6.17
C SER A 110 -2.59 -12.36 5.26
N LEU A 111 -1.32 -12.01 5.40
CA LEU A 111 -0.61 -11.13 4.48
C LEU A 111 0.01 -11.99 3.37
N ASP A 112 0.46 -11.34 2.32
CA ASP A 112 0.95 -12.05 1.15
C ASP A 112 2.27 -12.83 1.40
N GLY A 113 2.40 -14.00 0.77
CA GLY A 113 3.58 -14.88 0.88
C GLY A 113 3.74 -15.63 2.21
N GLU A 114 2.72 -15.60 3.08
CA GLU A 114 2.78 -16.22 4.40
C GLU A 114 2.32 -17.68 4.38
N THR A 115 3.14 -18.55 4.97
CA THR A 115 2.84 -19.99 5.02
C THR A 115 2.39 -20.44 6.41
N SER A 116 2.70 -19.68 7.46
CA SER A 116 2.36 -20.01 8.85
C SER A 116 2.39 -18.78 9.77
N GLY A 117 1.63 -18.80 10.86
CA GLY A 117 1.51 -17.74 11.89
C GLY A 117 0.10 -17.16 11.97
N THR A 118 -0.06 -15.99 12.60
CA THR A 118 -1.37 -15.32 12.63
C THR A 118 -1.26 -13.80 12.63
N CYS A 119 -2.25 -13.21 11.98
CA CYS A 119 -2.53 -11.79 11.98
C CYS A 119 -2.79 -11.31 13.40
N THR A 120 -2.10 -10.27 13.84
CA THR A 120 -2.20 -9.82 15.24
C THR A 120 -3.41 -8.93 15.51
N GLY A 121 -4.12 -8.50 14.47
CA GLY A 121 -5.18 -7.48 14.58
C GLY A 121 -4.67 -6.06 14.83
N LYS A 122 -3.34 -5.86 14.88
CA LYS A 122 -2.69 -4.57 15.13
C LYS A 122 -2.82 -3.63 13.94
N THR A 123 -2.72 -2.35 14.25
CA THR A 123 -2.69 -1.26 13.29
C THR A 123 -1.31 -0.63 13.29
N ILE A 124 -0.73 -0.43 12.11
CA ILE A 124 0.47 0.37 11.90
C ILE A 124 0.11 1.66 11.17
N LYS A 125 1.03 2.62 11.18
CA LYS A 125 0.95 3.81 10.35
C LYS A 125 1.96 3.70 9.21
N VAL A 126 1.49 3.91 8.00
CA VAL A 126 2.34 4.00 6.81
C VAL A 126 2.26 5.40 6.22
N LYS A 127 3.29 5.82 5.49
CA LYS A 127 3.30 7.04 4.69
C LYS A 127 3.63 6.68 3.25
N ILE A 128 2.83 7.21 2.33
CA ILE A 128 3.07 7.03 0.89
C ILE A 128 4.28 7.85 0.50
N VAL A 129 5.32 7.17 0.03
CA VAL A 129 6.56 7.79 -0.44
C VAL A 129 6.94 7.35 -1.85
N ASP A 130 6.18 6.41 -2.41
CA ASP A 130 6.44 5.83 -3.72
C ASP A 130 5.13 5.38 -4.35
N ALA A 131 5.13 5.14 -5.65
CA ALA A 131 4.01 4.59 -6.38
C ALA A 131 4.23 3.11 -6.67
N CYS A 132 3.15 2.32 -6.73
CA CYS A 132 3.18 0.94 -7.23
C CYS A 132 2.42 0.82 -8.56
N PRO A 133 2.98 1.31 -9.67
CA PRO A 133 2.36 1.19 -10.99
C PRO A 133 2.16 -0.26 -11.43
N ALA A 134 0.93 -0.63 -11.77
CA ALA A 134 0.56 -1.93 -12.34
C ALA A 134 1.37 -2.27 -13.61
N THR A 135 1.69 -1.26 -14.41
CA THR A 135 2.35 -1.42 -15.71
C THR A 135 3.86 -1.30 -15.66
N HIS A 136 4.45 -1.23 -14.46
CA HIS A 136 5.89 -1.18 -14.31
C HIS A 136 6.52 -2.57 -14.39
N PRO A 137 7.60 -2.77 -15.16
CA PRO A 137 8.21 -4.09 -15.35
C PRO A 137 8.72 -4.69 -14.05
N ALA A 138 9.13 -3.88 -13.08
CA ALA A 138 9.44 -4.36 -11.72
C ALA A 138 8.24 -4.96 -10.96
N ASN A 139 7.02 -4.73 -11.42
CA ASN A 139 5.79 -5.26 -10.83
C ASN A 139 5.20 -6.36 -11.72
N PHE A 140 4.82 -6.05 -12.97
CA PHE A 140 4.19 -7.04 -13.83
C PHE A 140 5.10 -8.23 -14.16
N CYS A 141 6.43 -8.07 -14.26
CA CYS A 141 7.28 -9.22 -14.54
C CYS A 141 7.31 -10.26 -13.41
N LYS A 142 6.79 -9.95 -12.21
CA LYS A 142 6.73 -10.86 -11.06
C LYS A 142 5.55 -11.85 -11.12
N ILE A 143 4.57 -11.64 -12.02
CA ILE A 143 3.41 -12.54 -12.14
C ILE A 143 3.76 -13.83 -12.92
N PRO A 144 2.96 -14.93 -12.79
CA PRO A 144 3.30 -16.22 -13.39
C PRO A 144 3.35 -16.17 -14.92
N GLN A 145 2.58 -15.26 -15.54
CA GLN A 145 2.59 -15.04 -16.98
C GLN A 145 3.99 -14.66 -17.52
N PHE A 146 4.83 -14.03 -16.70
CA PHE A 146 6.18 -13.58 -17.08
C PHE A 146 7.29 -14.35 -16.35
N GLY A 147 6.96 -15.53 -15.80
CA GLY A 147 7.91 -16.43 -15.15
C GLY A 147 8.17 -16.13 -13.67
N GLY A 148 7.35 -15.28 -13.04
CA GLY A 148 7.40 -15.05 -11.60
C GLY A 148 6.43 -15.94 -10.82
N THR A 149 6.24 -15.61 -9.53
CA THR A 149 5.51 -16.46 -8.58
C THR A 149 4.44 -15.72 -7.78
N ILE A 150 4.35 -14.39 -7.88
CA ILE A 150 3.35 -13.61 -7.14
C ILE A 150 2.06 -13.54 -7.94
N ARG A 151 0.89 -13.50 -7.32
CA ARG A 151 -0.37 -13.38 -8.08
C ARG A 151 -0.49 -11.96 -8.67
N PRO A 152 -1.22 -11.75 -9.78
CA PRO A 152 -1.42 -10.42 -10.37
C PRO A 152 -1.88 -9.33 -9.38
N ILE A 153 -2.74 -9.69 -8.42
CA ILE A 153 -3.19 -8.79 -7.34
C ILE A 153 -2.03 -8.23 -6.50
N GLU A 154 -0.93 -8.97 -6.35
CA GLU A 154 0.26 -8.61 -5.59
C GLU A 154 1.24 -7.77 -6.42
N ALA A 155 1.15 -7.82 -7.74
CA ALA A 155 1.92 -6.99 -8.66
C ALA A 155 1.24 -5.63 -8.93
N CYS A 156 0.33 -5.21 -8.05
CA CYS A 156 -0.46 -3.99 -8.21
C CYS A 156 -1.34 -3.98 -9.47
N GLU A 157 -1.64 -5.15 -10.06
CA GLU A 157 -2.42 -5.28 -11.31
C GLU A 157 -3.94 -5.45 -11.10
N GLN A 158 -4.46 -5.28 -9.89
CA GLN A 158 -5.88 -5.51 -9.62
C GLN A 158 -6.68 -4.21 -9.42
N PRO A 159 -7.57 -3.85 -10.36
CA PRO A 159 -8.46 -2.71 -10.22
C PRO A 159 -9.41 -2.85 -9.03
N GLY A 160 -9.61 -1.76 -8.30
CA GLY A 160 -10.63 -1.69 -7.24
C GLY A 160 -10.26 -2.42 -5.95
N VAL A 161 -9.02 -2.90 -5.83
CA VAL A 161 -8.46 -3.38 -4.56
C VAL A 161 -7.36 -2.44 -4.11
N ASN A 162 -7.35 -2.12 -2.83
CA ASN A 162 -6.23 -1.36 -2.27
C ASN A 162 -4.99 -2.27 -2.24
N ALA A 163 -3.96 -1.92 -3.00
CA ALA A 163 -2.67 -2.61 -2.96
C ALA A 163 -1.61 -1.66 -2.41
N LEU A 164 -1.03 -2.04 -1.27
CA LEU A 164 0.06 -1.30 -0.63
C LEU A 164 1.31 -2.17 -0.61
N ASP A 165 2.41 -1.63 -1.14
CA ASP A 165 3.72 -2.24 -0.97
C ASP A 165 4.41 -1.59 0.23
N ILE A 166 4.42 -2.29 1.38
CA ILE A 166 4.79 -1.71 2.67
C ILE A 166 6.25 -2.08 3.00
N ALA A 167 6.97 -1.19 3.67
CA ALA A 167 8.31 -1.48 4.15
C ALA A 167 8.38 -2.84 4.89
N THR A 168 9.32 -3.70 4.51
CA THR A 168 9.50 -5.05 5.09
C THR A 168 9.56 -5.05 6.62
N THR A 169 10.13 -4.00 7.22
CA THR A 169 10.22 -3.81 8.69
C THR A 169 8.85 -3.69 9.38
N ALA A 170 7.78 -3.36 8.65
CA ALA A 170 6.44 -3.25 9.19
C ALA A 170 5.77 -4.62 9.45
N ARG A 171 6.26 -5.68 8.80
CA ARG A 171 5.63 -7.00 8.82
C ARG A 171 5.54 -7.58 10.23
N SER A 172 6.63 -7.49 11.02
CA SER A 172 6.64 -7.93 12.41
C SER A 172 5.77 -7.08 13.35
N ALA A 173 5.39 -5.88 12.92
CA ALA A 173 4.46 -5.03 13.66
C ALA A 173 3.00 -5.38 13.35
N LEU A 174 2.70 -5.83 12.13
CA LEU A 174 1.36 -6.27 11.69
C LEU A 174 1.06 -7.72 12.06
N SER A 175 2.08 -8.58 12.04
CA SER A 175 1.89 -10.01 12.15
C SER A 175 3.03 -10.77 12.84
N THR A 176 2.69 -11.96 13.35
CA THR A 176 3.62 -13.02 13.75
C THR A 176 3.93 -14.01 12.63
N PHE A 177 3.35 -13.81 11.45
CA PHE A 177 3.52 -14.68 10.30
C PHE A 177 4.99 -14.77 9.86
N VAL A 178 5.39 -15.98 9.45
CA VAL A 178 6.72 -16.31 8.94
C VAL A 178 6.59 -16.70 7.46
N GLY A 179 7.48 -16.20 6.62
CA GLY A 179 7.48 -16.46 5.17
C GLY A 179 8.88 -16.80 4.66
N ILE A 180 8.95 -17.46 3.51
CA ILE A 180 10.20 -17.64 2.76
C ILE A 180 10.50 -16.30 2.11
N PHE A 181 11.69 -15.75 2.38
CA PHE A 181 12.23 -14.61 1.64
C PHE A 181 12.52 -15.07 0.21
N SER A 182 11.61 -14.80 -0.72
CA SER A 182 12.05 -14.54 -2.08
C SER A 182 12.52 -13.10 -2.10
N TYR A 183 13.81 -12.90 -1.77
CA TYR A 183 14.52 -11.74 -2.30
C TYR A 183 14.42 -11.87 -3.82
N ILE A 184 13.65 -10.99 -4.44
CA ILE A 184 13.66 -10.79 -5.90
C ILE A 184 14.51 -9.55 -6.15
#